data_AF-A0A919MEZ8-F1
#
_entry.id   AF-A0A919MEZ8-F1
#
_cell.length_a   1.000
_cell.length_b   1.000
_cell.length_c   1.000
_cell.angle_alpha   90.00
_cell.angle_beta   90.00
_cell.angle_gamma   90.00
#
_symmetry.space_group_name_H-M   'P 1'
#
loop_
_entity.id
_entity.type
_entity.pdbx_description
1 polymer ?
#
loop_
_entity_poly.entity_id
_entity_poly.type
_entity_poly.pdbx_seq_one_letter_code
_entity_poly.pdbx_strand_id
1 'polypeptide(L)'
;MRDALAAMAGENDGNSPPLSQEEALEMLALSEVVIRKAGYGRQSMVRSARNAGASWTLIGSALGSSKQAAWESHSRWLEEQGLSS
;
A
#
# COMPACT_ATOMS: atom_id res chain seq x y z
N MET A 1 -6.09 -10.86 -13.83
CA MET A 1 -5.28 -9.71 -13.34
C MET A 1 -3.81 -10.09 -13.15
N ARG A 2 -3.48 -11.25 -12.54
CA ARG A 2 -2.10 -11.78 -12.50
C ARG A 2 -1.49 -12.03 -13.89
N ASP A 3 -2.29 -12.52 -14.84
CA ASP A 3 -1.79 -12.77 -16.22
C ASP A 3 -1.47 -11.48 -16.99
N ALA A 4 -2.19 -10.38 -16.71
CA ALA A 4 -1.90 -9.07 -17.30
C ALA A 4 -0.59 -8.47 -16.75
N LEU A 5 -0.27 -8.75 -15.48
CA LEU A 5 1.01 -8.36 -14.87
C LEU A 5 2.16 -9.25 -15.35
N ALA A 6 1.91 -10.53 -15.62
CA ALA A 6 2.91 -11.45 -16.15
C ALA A 6 3.29 -11.12 -17.61
N ALA A 7 2.34 -10.64 -18.42
CA ALA A 7 2.62 -10.18 -19.79
C ALA A 7 3.53 -8.92 -19.80
N MET A 8 3.29 -7.96 -18.90
CA MET A 8 4.14 -6.77 -18.73
C MET A 8 5.55 -7.08 -18.19
N ALA A 9 5.72 -8.23 -17.52
CA ALA A 9 7.03 -8.68 -17.04
C ALA A 9 7.84 -9.42 -18.13
N GLY A 10 7.18 -9.88 -19.20
CA GLY A 10 7.79 -10.65 -20.29
C GLY A 10 8.38 -9.82 -21.41
N GLU A 11 8.21 -8.50 -21.40
CA GLU A 11 8.69 -7.56 -22.43
C GLU A 11 9.89 -6.72 -21.97
N ASN A 12 10.52 -7.07 -20.84
CA ASN A 12 11.81 -6.51 -20.48
C ASN A 12 12.93 -7.34 -21.14
N ASP A 13 13.01 -7.28 -22.48
CA ASP A 13 14.24 -7.63 -23.18
C ASP A 13 15.36 -6.86 -22.49
N GLY A 14 16.39 -7.54 -22.00
CA GLY A 14 17.50 -6.99 -21.21
C GLY A 14 18.39 -5.97 -21.95
N ASN A 15 17.84 -5.30 -22.96
CA ASN A 15 18.45 -4.31 -23.84
C ASN A 15 17.82 -2.91 -23.69
N SER A 16 16.90 -2.70 -22.74
CA SER A 16 16.50 -1.33 -22.37
C SER A 16 17.68 -0.60 -21.72
N PRO A 17 18.07 0.59 -22.20
CA PRO A 17 19.13 1.36 -21.57
C PRO A 17 18.75 1.66 -20.11
N PRO A 18 19.74 1.73 -19.19
CA PRO A 18 19.46 2.10 -17.80
C PRO A 18 18.81 3.49 -17.75
N LEU A 19 17.91 3.69 -16.79
CA LEU A 19 17.25 4.98 -16.56
C LEU A 19 18.29 6.09 -16.48
N SER A 20 18.00 7.20 -17.15
CA SER A 20 18.72 8.44 -16.90
C SER A 20 18.52 8.90 -15.45
N GLN A 21 19.39 9.80 -14.99
CA GLN A 21 19.29 10.35 -13.64
C GLN A 21 17.92 11.01 -13.39
N GLU A 22 17.39 11.72 -14.38
CA GLU A 22 16.09 12.40 -14.30
C GLU A 22 14.95 11.38 -14.17
N GLU A 23 14.91 10.36 -15.04
CA GLU A 23 13.89 9.30 -14.99
C GLU A 23 13.94 8.51 -13.68
N ALA A 24 15.14 8.25 -13.15
CA ALA A 24 15.29 7.57 -11.86
C ALA A 24 14.73 8.41 -10.69
N LEU A 25 14.93 9.73 -10.72
CA LEU A 25 14.37 10.65 -9.71
C LEU A 25 12.85 10.79 -9.84
N GLU A 26 12.32 10.79 -11.06
CA GLU A 26 10.88 10.76 -11.30
C GLU A 26 10.24 9.47 -10.79
N MET A 27 10.88 8.32 -11.05
CA MET A 27 10.44 7.03 -10.54
C MET A 27 10.46 6.99 -9.00
N LEU A 28 11.48 7.59 -8.37
CA LEU A 28 11.53 7.74 -6.92
C LEU A 28 10.37 8.61 -6.42
N ALA A 29 10.15 9.78 -7.00
CA ALA A 29 9.05 10.67 -6.62
C ALA A 29 7.67 10.01 -6.81
N LEU A 30 7.50 9.23 -7.88
CA LEU A 30 6.28 8.44 -8.12
C LEU A 30 6.09 7.36 -7.06
N SER A 31 7.16 6.64 -6.71
CA SER A 31 7.12 5.60 -5.67
C SER A 31 6.70 6.18 -4.32
N GLU A 32 7.16 7.38 -3.97
CA GLU A 32 6.77 8.09 -2.74
C GLU A 32 5.28 8.45 -2.70
N VAL A 33 4.69 8.82 -3.84
CA VAL A 33 3.25 9.09 -3.92
C VAL A 33 2.46 7.80 -3.79
N VAL A 34 2.91 6.71 -4.41
CA VAL A 34 2.27 5.39 -4.31
C VAL A 34 2.34 4.86 -2.88
N ILE A 35 3.49 4.93 -2.22
CA ILE A 35 3.67 4.52 -0.82
C ILE A 35 2.72 5.29 0.09
N ARG A 36 2.68 6.63 -0.05
CA ARG A 36 1.75 7.48 0.71
C ARG A 36 0.29 7.08 0.47
N LYS A 37 -0.14 6.95 -0.79
CA LYS A 37 -1.52 6.58 -1.12
C LYS A 37 -1.89 5.16 -0.70
N ALA A 38 -0.96 4.21 -0.77
CA ALA A 38 -1.17 2.85 -0.29
C ALA A 38 -1.35 2.81 1.23
N GLY A 39 -0.57 3.62 1.96
CA GLY A 39 -0.74 3.83 3.40
C GLY A 39 -2.09 4.44 3.76
N TYR A 40 -2.45 5.58 3.13
CA TYR A 40 -3.71 6.29 3.41
C TYR A 40 -4.96 5.53 2.94
N GLY A 41 -4.92 4.89 1.77
CA GLY A 41 -6.07 4.20 1.19
C GLY A 41 -6.49 2.98 2.00
N ARG A 42 -5.52 2.20 2.50
CA ARG A 42 -5.80 1.03 3.34
C ARG A 42 -6.43 1.43 4.67
N GLN A 43 -5.92 2.48 5.32
CA GLN A 43 -6.41 2.92 6.64
C GLN A 43 -7.78 3.62 6.57
N SER A 44 -8.06 4.35 5.49
CA SER A 44 -9.40 4.88 5.22
C SER A 44 -10.46 3.78 5.08
N MET A 45 -10.12 2.67 4.41
CA MET A 45 -11.01 1.51 4.30
C MET A 45 -11.17 0.75 5.62
N VAL A 46 -10.10 0.59 6.40
CA VAL A 46 -10.18 -0.01 7.75
C VAL A 46 -11.08 0.83 8.66
N ARG A 47 -10.93 2.16 8.66
CA ARG A 47 -11.81 3.07 9.41
C ARG A 47 -13.26 2.98 8.95
N SER A 48 -13.51 2.93 7.64
CA SER A 48 -14.85 2.80 7.08
C SER A 48 -15.50 1.47 7.48
N ALA A 49 -14.76 0.37 7.42
CA ALA A 49 -15.22 -0.94 7.88
C ALA A 49 -15.52 -0.95 9.39
N ARG A 50 -14.68 -0.31 10.21
CA ARG A 50 -14.93 -0.14 11.65
C ARG A 50 -16.20 0.67 11.93
N ASN A 51 -16.41 1.78 11.20
CA ASN A 51 -17.62 2.60 11.32
C ASN A 51 -18.89 1.85 10.90
N ALA A 52 -18.77 0.91 9.95
CA ALA A 52 -19.84 -0.02 9.56
C ALA A 52 -20.03 -1.18 10.55
N GLY A 53 -19.29 -1.24 11.66
CA GLY A 53 -19.43 -2.25 12.70
C GLY A 53 -18.59 -3.52 12.50
N ALA A 54 -17.72 -3.59 11.48
CA ALA A 54 -16.89 -4.76 11.25
C ALA A 54 -15.91 -4.98 12.42
N SER A 55 -15.83 -6.22 12.91
CA SER A 55 -14.88 -6.59 13.97
C SER A 55 -13.45 -6.67 13.43
N TRP A 56 -12.45 -6.52 14.31
CA TRP A 56 -11.04 -6.69 13.94
C TRP A 56 -10.71 -8.09 13.40
N THR A 57 -11.48 -9.10 13.79
CA THR A 57 -11.37 -10.46 13.23
C THR A 57 -11.76 -10.48 11.76
N LEU A 58 -12.88 -9.84 11.39
CA LEU A 58 -13.33 -9.75 9.99
C LEU A 58 -12.36 -8.90 9.15
N ILE A 59 -11.86 -7.79 9.72
CA ILE A 59 -10.89 -6.92 9.05
C ILE A 59 -9.57 -7.67 8.80
N GLY A 60 -9.04 -8.37 9.81
CA GLY A 60 -7.82 -9.19 9.65
C GLY A 60 -8.01 -10.25 8.56
N SER A 61 -9.14 -10.97 8.59
CA SER A 61 -9.46 -11.98 7.56
C SER A 61 -9.52 -11.37 6.15
N ALA A 62 -10.12 -10.19 5.99
CA ALA A 62 -10.19 -9.50 4.69
C ALA A 62 -8.82 -9.00 4.20
N LEU A 63 -7.92 -8.68 5.13
CA LEU A 63 -6.55 -8.23 4.82
C LEU A 63 -5.56 -9.39 4.65
N GLY A 64 -6.00 -10.65 4.83
CA GLY A 64 -5.10 -11.81 4.85
C GLY A 64 -4.12 -11.80 6.04
N SER A 65 -4.52 -11.19 7.17
CA SER A 65 -3.71 -11.04 8.37
C SER A 65 -4.46 -11.49 9.63
N SER A 66 -3.76 -11.51 10.77
CA SER A 66 -4.40 -11.82 12.05
C SER A 66 -5.17 -10.60 12.59
N LYS A 67 -6.16 -10.85 13.46
CA LYS A 67 -6.85 -9.81 14.24
C LYS A 67 -5.85 -8.85 14.91
N GLN A 68 -4.82 -9.42 15.53
CA GLN A 68 -3.80 -8.67 16.27
C GLN A 68 -3.00 -7.77 15.31
N ALA A 69 -2.52 -8.31 14.19
CA ALA A 69 -1.77 -7.56 13.20
C ALA A 69 -2.58 -6.41 12.58
N ALA A 70 -3.87 -6.63 12.33
CA ALA A 70 -4.79 -5.60 11.83
C ALA A 70 -4.97 -4.46 12.84
N TRP A 71 -5.15 -4.80 14.13
CA TRP A 71 -5.27 -3.81 15.20
C TRP A 71 -3.97 -3.02 15.40
N GLU A 72 -2.82 -3.69 15.52
CA GLU A 72 -1.52 -3.03 15.72
C GLU A 72 -1.15 -2.09 14.57
N SER A 73 -1.38 -2.52 13.33
CA SER A 73 -1.14 -1.68 12.14
C SER A 73 -2.04 -0.44 12.11
N HIS A 74 -3.26 -0.53 12.64
CA HIS A 74 -4.15 0.62 12.74
C HIS A 74 -3.76 1.55 13.89
N SER A 75 -3.38 1.01 15.05
CA SER A 75 -2.91 1.79 16.20
C SER A 75 -1.65 2.58 15.88
N ARG A 76 -0.64 1.96 15.25
CA ARG A 76 0.58 2.66 14.81
C ARG A 76 0.28 3.82 13.85
N TRP A 77 -0.65 3.61 12.92
CA TRP A 77 -1.07 4.68 12.02
C TRP A 77 -1.77 5.85 12.74
N LEU A 78 -2.56 5.58 13.77
CA LEU A 78 -3.16 6.64 14.60
C LEU A 78 -2.09 7.43 15.36
N GLU A 79 -1.07 6.75 15.87
CA GLU A 79 0.08 7.37 16.55
C GLU A 79 0.89 8.26 15.59
N GLU A 80 1.17 7.78 14.37
CA GLU A 80 1.85 8.55 13.32
C GLU A 80 1.09 9.82 12.90
N GLN A 81 -0.25 9.76 12.85
CA GLN A 81 -1.07 10.95 12.59
C GLN A 81 -1.13 11.91 13.77
N GLY A 82 -1.14 11.40 15.00
CA GLY A 82 -1.13 12.21 16.23
C GLY A 82 0.19 12.98 16.41
N LEU A 83 1.29 12.47 15.85
CA LEU A 83 2.59 13.14 15.82
C LEU A 83 2.69 14.25 14.75
N SER A 84 1.73 14.34 13.83
CA SER A 84 1.73 15.30 12.71
C SER A 84 0.68 16.42 12.85
N SER A 85 0.06 16.58 14.03
CA SER A 85 -0.97 17.59 14.30
C SER A 85 -0.48 18.79 15.12
#